data_AF-A0A372J9N4-F1
#
_entry.id   AF-A0A372J9N4-F1
#
_cell.length_a   1.000
_cell.length_b   1.000
_cell.length_c   1.000
_cell.angle_alpha   90.00
_cell.angle_beta   90.00
_cell.angle_gamma   90.00
#
_symmetry.space_group_name_H-M   'P 1'
#
loop_
_entity.id
_entity.type
_entity.pdbx_description
1 polymer ?
#
loop_
_entity_poly.entity_id
_entity_poly.type
_entity_poly.pdbx_seq_one_letter_code
_entity_poly.pdbx_strand_id
1 'polypeptide(L)'
;MWSRRASAWHPSMIHSIENLKELPDSGFTRMITSCDGTLTLMPEIHAAGYSPTIKKRAVSRKLVQARKNVGMTTTEVCKRLRWSPSKLNYIEKSKWIEPNSDAVADLCELYGIEGAEREALINLAREGRQRGWWSRYNDVFRDEFPGFEAGASFVRTFQNTFVPGLLQTQGYIEAVTLTAGIDDPAEVERHVNARLERQRLLSRAESPVRLQAVIDENVITRLRPHDVRVTQLKHLVEMAGKENVELRLIPAIAGLYPGAGESFTYLGFTDPAERDIVYLETTIDYRFLEEKDELRRFTDRFGHLAEVALSPEATRDRLLDELKKEPA
;
A
#
# COMPACT_ATOMS: atom_id res chain seq x y z
N MET A 1 13.90 -42.79 31.37
CA MET A 1 12.42 -42.80 31.58
C MET A 1 11.79 -42.17 30.35
N TRP A 2 11.56 -42.89 29.26
CA TRP A 2 10.51 -43.91 29.10
C TRP A 2 9.12 -43.42 29.48
N SER A 3 8.24 -43.42 28.47
CA SER A 3 6.93 -44.09 28.46
C SER A 3 5.67 -43.23 28.40
N ARG A 4 5.04 -43.28 27.20
CA ARG A 4 3.61 -43.56 26.90
C ARG A 4 2.58 -42.53 27.43
N ARG A 5 1.60 -42.07 26.64
CA ARG A 5 0.67 -42.83 25.80
C ARG A 5 0.13 -41.97 24.63
N ALA A 6 0.02 -42.63 23.48
CA ALA A 6 -0.84 -42.26 22.35
C ALA A 6 -2.27 -42.83 22.53
N SER A 7 -3.16 -42.48 21.59
CA SER A 7 -4.58 -42.85 21.37
C SER A 7 -5.59 -41.83 21.94
N ALA A 8 -6.58 -41.32 21.18
CA ALA A 8 -7.27 -41.90 20.04
C ALA A 8 -7.73 -40.85 19.01
N TRP A 9 -7.65 -41.22 17.73
CA TRP A 9 -8.30 -40.57 16.58
C TRP A 9 -9.56 -41.37 16.21
N HIS A 10 -10.61 -40.68 15.75
CA HIS A 10 -11.88 -41.27 15.31
C HIS A 10 -11.81 -41.70 13.83
N PRO A 11 -12.28 -42.91 13.45
CA PRO A 11 -12.15 -43.45 12.10
C PRO A 11 -13.36 -43.09 11.22
N SER A 12 -13.24 -42.03 10.41
CA SER A 12 -14.14 -41.80 9.26
C SER A 12 -13.57 -40.88 8.15
N MET A 13 -12.25 -40.72 8.03
CA MET A 13 -11.61 -39.93 6.96
C MET A 13 -10.52 -40.71 6.21
N ILE A 14 -10.84 -41.94 5.82
CA ILE A 14 -10.09 -42.63 4.76
C ILE A 14 -11.15 -43.34 3.93
N HIS A 15 -11.58 -42.71 2.85
CA HIS A 15 -12.02 -43.25 1.55
C HIS A 15 -12.44 -42.06 0.67
N SER A 16 -12.08 -42.10 -0.62
CA SER A 16 -12.19 -41.04 -1.63
C SER A 16 -11.00 -40.07 -1.72
N ILE A 17 -9.78 -40.62 -1.76
CA ILE A 17 -8.70 -40.08 -2.61
C ILE A 17 -8.63 -40.97 -3.83
N GLU A 18 -9.55 -40.78 -4.78
CA GLU A 18 -9.49 -41.34 -6.13
C GLU A 18 -10.57 -40.62 -6.96
N ASN A 19 -10.13 -39.63 -7.75
CA ASN A 19 -10.79 -38.94 -8.88
C ASN A 19 -10.68 -37.42 -8.79
N LEU A 20 -9.49 -36.91 -9.14
CA LEU A 20 -9.29 -35.59 -9.74
C LEU A 20 -8.07 -35.69 -10.67
N LYS A 21 -8.22 -36.51 -11.72
CA LYS A 21 -7.43 -36.35 -12.95
C LYS A 21 -8.18 -35.34 -13.83
N GLU A 22 -7.40 -34.51 -14.53
CA GLU A 22 -7.78 -33.52 -15.56
C GLU A 22 -7.90 -32.06 -15.08
N LEU A 23 -6.74 -31.38 -15.04
CA LEU A 23 -6.61 -29.96 -15.38
C LEU A 23 -5.45 -29.80 -16.39
N PRO A 24 -5.57 -28.90 -17.40
CA PRO A 24 -4.73 -28.89 -18.59
C PRO A 24 -3.34 -28.28 -18.37
N ASP A 25 -2.38 -28.81 -19.13
CA ASP A 25 -0.99 -28.36 -19.29
C ASP A 25 -0.85 -26.83 -19.40
N SER A 26 -0.13 -26.21 -18.46
CA SER A 26 0.54 -24.94 -18.73
C SER A 26 1.83 -24.81 -17.90
N GLY A 27 2.94 -24.57 -18.61
CA GLY A 27 4.17 -24.01 -18.04
C GLY A 27 5.19 -25.00 -17.50
N PHE A 28 6.16 -25.40 -18.34
CA PHE A 28 7.39 -26.08 -17.92
C PHE A 28 8.12 -25.30 -16.82
N THR A 29 8.16 -25.84 -15.60
CA THR A 29 9.00 -25.37 -14.50
C THR A 29 10.39 -25.98 -14.63
N ARG A 30 11.44 -25.16 -14.79
CA ARG A 30 12.84 -25.64 -14.74
C ARG A 30 13.44 -25.30 -13.38
N MET A 31 13.80 -26.33 -12.62
CA MET A 31 14.56 -26.22 -11.38
C MET A 31 16.03 -25.91 -11.69
N ILE A 32 16.64 -24.99 -10.95
CA ILE A 32 18.10 -24.84 -10.90
C ILE A 32 18.53 -24.96 -9.43
N THR A 33 19.47 -25.87 -9.17
CA THR A 33 20.09 -26.12 -7.87
C THR A 33 21.15 -25.06 -7.53
N SER A 34 21.04 -24.43 -6.36
CA SER A 34 22.15 -23.69 -5.73
C SER A 34 23.03 -24.63 -4.88
N CYS A 35 24.27 -24.20 -4.60
CA CYS A 35 25.30 -25.00 -3.91
C CYS A 35 25.05 -25.26 -2.41
N ASP A 36 23.92 -24.82 -1.85
CA ASP A 36 23.55 -24.92 -0.44
C ASP A 36 22.17 -25.57 -0.23
N GLY A 37 21.58 -26.17 -1.27
CA GLY A 37 20.41 -27.05 -1.16
C GLY A 37 19.12 -26.37 -0.67
N THR A 38 19.11 -25.04 -0.54
CA THR A 38 17.94 -24.29 -0.08
C THR A 38 17.21 -23.70 -1.29
N LEU A 39 16.11 -24.35 -1.70
CA LEU A 39 15.21 -23.87 -2.75
C LEU A 39 14.58 -22.54 -2.32
N THR A 40 15.12 -21.42 -2.78
CA THR A 40 14.44 -20.12 -2.67
C THR A 40 13.74 -19.84 -3.99
N LEU A 41 12.43 -20.13 -4.04
CA LEU A 41 11.58 -19.64 -5.13
C LEU A 41 11.65 -18.11 -5.12
N MET A 42 12.19 -17.51 -6.19
CA MET A 42 12.01 -16.07 -6.38
C MET A 42 10.53 -15.84 -6.72
N PRO A 43 9.81 -15.00 -5.99
CA PRO A 43 8.39 -14.78 -6.25
C PRO A 43 8.20 -14.24 -7.68
N GLU A 44 7.21 -14.81 -8.38
CA GLU A 44 6.78 -14.42 -9.71
C GLU A 44 6.50 -12.91 -9.76
N ILE A 45 6.95 -12.25 -10.84
CA ILE A 45 6.61 -10.83 -11.07
C ILE A 45 5.15 -10.77 -11.50
N HIS A 46 4.24 -10.52 -10.57
CA HIS A 46 2.84 -10.23 -10.93
C HIS A 46 2.71 -8.77 -11.37
N ALA A 47 2.90 -8.46 -12.66
CA ALA A 47 2.82 -7.08 -13.16
C ALA A 47 1.39 -6.47 -13.16
N ALA A 48 0.35 -7.31 -13.05
CA ALA A 48 -1.05 -6.89 -13.10
C ALA A 48 -1.47 -6.18 -11.81
N GLY A 49 -1.93 -4.93 -11.93
CA GLY A 49 -2.46 -4.14 -10.81
C GLY A 49 -1.47 -3.19 -10.13
N TYR A 50 -0.17 -3.23 -10.46
CA TYR A 50 0.80 -2.30 -9.87
C TYR A 50 0.74 -0.89 -10.48
N SER A 51 0.91 0.10 -9.61
CA SER A 51 1.15 1.46 -10.03
C SER A 51 2.57 1.59 -10.62
N PRO A 52 2.82 2.51 -11.57
CA PRO A 52 4.17 2.79 -12.05
C PRO A 52 5.22 3.01 -10.96
N THR A 53 4.83 3.63 -9.84
CA THR A 53 5.69 3.84 -8.66
C THR A 53 6.13 2.52 -8.01
N ILE A 54 5.25 1.52 -7.92
CA ILE A 54 5.62 0.20 -7.40
C ILE A 54 6.45 -0.57 -8.42
N LYS A 55 6.09 -0.51 -9.70
CA LYS A 55 6.82 -1.20 -10.78
C LYS A 55 8.29 -0.78 -10.83
N LYS A 56 8.59 0.52 -10.76
CA LYS A 56 9.98 1.01 -10.76
C LYS A 56 10.79 0.45 -9.58
N ARG A 57 10.15 0.27 -8.42
CA ARG A 57 10.79 -0.20 -7.18
C ARG A 57 11.03 -1.69 -7.20
N ALA A 58 10.05 -2.46 -7.69
CA ALA A 58 10.19 -3.88 -7.92
C ALA A 58 11.40 -4.18 -8.84
N VAL A 59 11.56 -3.42 -9.93
CA VAL A 59 12.75 -3.51 -10.80
C VAL A 59 14.04 -3.27 -10.02
N SER A 60 14.16 -2.13 -9.33
CA SER A 60 15.37 -1.80 -8.55
C SER A 60 15.71 -2.87 -7.52
N ARG A 61 14.72 -3.38 -6.78
CA ARG A 61 14.93 -4.40 -5.76
C ARG A 61 15.41 -5.71 -6.34
N LYS A 62 14.79 -6.17 -7.44
CA LYS A 62 15.23 -7.38 -8.12
C LYS A 62 16.66 -7.24 -8.66
N LEU A 63 17.02 -6.08 -9.21
CA LEU A 63 18.39 -5.82 -9.66
C LEU A 63 19.40 -5.79 -8.51
N VAL A 64 19.06 -5.18 -7.37
CA VAL A 64 19.91 -5.19 -6.17
C VAL A 64 20.09 -6.61 -5.63
N GLN A 65 19.01 -7.40 -5.61
CA GLN A 65 19.08 -8.79 -5.16
C GLN A 65 19.94 -9.63 -6.10
N ALA A 66 19.74 -9.51 -7.41
CA ALA A 66 20.55 -10.20 -8.42
C ALA A 66 22.03 -9.86 -8.30
N ARG A 67 22.37 -8.57 -8.13
CA ARG A 67 23.76 -8.13 -7.90
C ARG A 67 24.38 -8.81 -6.67
N LYS A 68 23.64 -8.86 -5.57
CA LYS A 68 24.10 -9.52 -4.33
C LYS A 68 24.28 -11.03 -4.52
N ASN A 69 23.38 -11.68 -5.24
CA ASN A 69 23.46 -13.12 -5.52
C ASN A 69 24.71 -13.49 -6.32
N VAL A 70 25.13 -12.65 -7.26
CA VAL A 70 26.39 -12.84 -8.01
C VAL A 70 27.63 -12.27 -7.30
N GLY A 71 27.48 -11.78 -6.07
CA GLY A 71 28.58 -11.29 -5.24
C GLY A 71 29.25 -10.00 -5.71
N MET A 72 28.65 -9.24 -6.63
CA MET A 72 29.28 -8.04 -7.19
C MET A 72 29.10 -6.81 -6.31
N THR A 73 30.18 -6.04 -6.16
CA THR A 73 30.14 -4.69 -5.55
C THR A 73 29.62 -3.66 -6.55
N THR A 74 29.07 -2.55 -6.06
CA THR A 74 28.65 -1.42 -6.92
C THR A 74 29.80 -0.87 -7.75
N THR A 75 31.02 -0.85 -7.21
CA THR A 75 32.23 -0.39 -7.91
C THR A 75 32.57 -1.29 -9.10
N GLU A 76 32.46 -2.60 -8.95
CA GLU A 76 32.70 -3.54 -10.05
C GLU A 76 31.67 -3.39 -11.17
N VAL A 77 30.39 -3.22 -10.81
CA VAL A 77 29.31 -2.96 -11.77
C VAL A 77 29.58 -1.69 -12.57
N CYS A 78 29.86 -0.57 -11.88
CA CYS A 78 30.19 0.69 -12.54
C CYS A 78 31.41 0.56 -13.47
N LYS A 79 32.44 -0.18 -13.07
CA LYS A 79 33.65 -0.41 -13.89
C LYS A 79 33.33 -1.23 -15.14
N ARG A 80 32.55 -2.31 -15.01
CA ARG A 80 32.22 -3.20 -16.13
C ARG A 80 31.29 -2.54 -17.16
N LEU A 81 30.28 -1.79 -16.68
CA LEU A 81 29.33 -1.07 -17.56
C LEU A 81 29.81 0.32 -17.99
N ARG A 82 30.97 0.78 -17.48
CA ARG A 82 31.49 2.15 -17.67
C ARG A 82 30.48 3.23 -17.28
N TRP A 83 29.75 3.00 -16.19
CA TRP A 83 28.74 3.93 -15.67
C TRP A 83 29.28 4.76 -14.52
N SER A 84 28.71 5.95 -14.33
CA SER A 84 28.95 6.73 -13.12
C SER A 84 28.36 6.02 -11.89
N PRO A 85 28.98 6.14 -10.70
CA PRO A 85 28.39 5.65 -9.45
C PRO A 85 27.00 6.23 -9.19
N SER A 86 26.78 7.49 -9.57
CA SER A 86 25.48 8.16 -9.46
C SER A 86 24.41 7.45 -10.27
N LYS A 87 24.67 7.04 -11.51
CA LYS A 87 23.70 6.31 -12.34
C LYS A 87 23.26 5.04 -11.62
N LEU A 88 24.19 4.16 -11.25
CA LEU A 88 23.85 2.90 -10.57
C LEU A 88 23.14 3.13 -9.23
N ASN A 89 23.56 4.11 -8.44
CA ASN A 89 22.92 4.43 -7.17
C ASN A 89 21.47 4.93 -7.36
N TYR A 90 21.17 5.69 -8.41
CA TYR A 90 19.79 6.09 -8.72
C TYR A 90 18.92 4.89 -9.12
N ILE A 91 19.49 3.94 -9.88
CA ILE A 91 18.82 2.69 -10.26
C ILE A 91 18.52 1.87 -9.00
N GLU A 92 19.53 1.57 -8.19
CA GLU A 92 19.39 0.68 -7.03
C GLU A 92 18.52 1.26 -5.91
N LYS A 93 18.47 2.60 -5.78
CA LYS A 93 17.60 3.29 -4.80
C LYS A 93 16.24 3.70 -5.36
N SER A 94 15.88 3.27 -6.57
CA SER A 94 14.62 3.64 -7.25
C SER A 94 14.40 5.16 -7.40
N LYS A 95 15.48 5.93 -7.46
CA LYS A 95 15.46 7.41 -7.57
C LYS A 95 15.49 7.91 -9.02
N TRP A 96 15.59 7.04 -10.01
CA TRP A 96 15.46 7.43 -11.41
C TRP A 96 14.04 7.94 -11.73
N ILE A 97 13.97 9.06 -12.45
CA ILE A 97 12.70 9.70 -12.85
C ILE A 97 11.98 8.84 -13.90
N GLU A 98 12.74 8.28 -14.85
CA GLU A 98 12.24 7.37 -15.87
C GLU A 98 13.13 6.12 -15.92
N PRO A 99 12.61 4.93 -15.57
CA PRO A 99 13.35 3.69 -15.69
C PRO A 99 13.79 3.47 -17.15
N ASN A 100 15.09 3.28 -17.35
CA ASN A 100 15.65 3.03 -18.66
C ASN A 100 15.74 1.52 -18.89
N SER A 101 14.95 0.99 -19.84
CA SER A 101 14.91 -0.44 -20.16
C SER A 101 16.25 -0.99 -20.65
N ASP A 102 17.06 -0.19 -21.34
CA ASP A 102 18.37 -0.62 -21.84
C ASP A 102 19.35 -0.76 -20.68
N ALA A 103 19.31 0.17 -19.71
CA ALA A 103 20.07 0.02 -18.48
C ALA A 103 19.66 -1.23 -17.68
N VAL A 104 18.36 -1.56 -17.67
CA VAL A 104 17.88 -2.80 -17.05
C VAL A 104 18.42 -4.03 -17.81
N ALA A 105 18.38 -3.99 -19.15
CA ALA A 105 18.92 -5.07 -19.99
C ALA A 105 20.43 -5.30 -19.76
N ASP A 106 21.22 -4.22 -19.69
CA ASP A 106 22.66 -4.26 -19.41
C ASP A 106 22.96 -4.89 -18.05
N LEU A 107 22.16 -4.54 -17.02
CA LEU A 107 22.31 -5.10 -15.68
C LEU A 107 21.88 -6.57 -15.63
N CYS A 108 20.79 -6.94 -16.32
CA CYS A 108 20.37 -8.33 -16.45
C CYS A 108 21.49 -9.18 -17.09
N GLU A 109 22.08 -8.71 -18.19
CA GLU A 109 23.21 -9.41 -18.83
C GLU A 109 24.40 -9.55 -17.88
N LEU A 110 24.79 -8.47 -17.19
CA LEU A 110 25.92 -8.51 -16.27
C LEU A 110 25.69 -9.43 -15.07
N TYR A 111 24.45 -9.54 -14.59
CA TYR A 111 24.07 -10.39 -13.47
C TYR A 111 23.68 -11.81 -13.89
N GLY A 112 23.72 -12.14 -15.18
CA GLY A 112 23.35 -13.47 -15.69
C GLY A 112 21.85 -13.77 -15.61
N ILE A 113 20.99 -12.75 -15.64
CA ILE A 113 19.53 -12.91 -15.72
C ILE A 113 19.15 -13.09 -17.19
N GLU A 114 18.54 -14.22 -17.52
CA GLU A 114 18.23 -14.62 -18.89
C GLU A 114 16.75 -15.01 -19.07
N GLY A 115 16.36 -15.25 -20.32
CA GLY A 115 15.05 -15.81 -20.67
C GLY A 115 13.87 -14.96 -20.22
N ALA A 116 12.81 -15.63 -19.73
CA ALA A 116 11.55 -15.00 -19.36
C ALA A 116 11.71 -13.96 -18.23
N GLU A 117 12.63 -14.18 -17.30
CA GLU A 117 12.86 -13.25 -16.19
C GLU A 117 13.46 -11.93 -16.67
N ARG A 118 14.42 -11.98 -17.59
CA ARG A 118 15.01 -10.79 -18.21
C ARG A 118 13.95 -9.97 -18.93
N GLU A 119 13.14 -10.62 -19.76
CA GLU A 119 12.06 -9.94 -20.51
C GLU A 119 11.00 -9.36 -19.57
N ALA A 120 10.65 -10.06 -18.49
CA ALA A 120 9.74 -9.55 -17.48
C ALA A 120 10.29 -8.30 -16.78
N LEU A 121 11.57 -8.26 -16.41
CA LEU A 121 12.20 -7.06 -15.80
C LEU A 121 12.26 -5.88 -16.76
N ILE A 122 12.58 -6.12 -18.04
CA ILE A 122 12.60 -5.09 -19.07
C ILE A 122 11.20 -4.52 -19.28
N ASN A 123 10.19 -5.38 -19.39
CA ASN A 123 8.79 -4.94 -19.53
C ASN A 123 8.31 -4.18 -18.29
N LEU A 124 8.64 -4.65 -17.09
CA LEU A 124 8.31 -3.97 -15.85
C LEU A 124 8.94 -2.56 -15.78
N ALA A 125 10.16 -2.40 -16.29
CA ALA A 125 10.81 -1.09 -16.39
C ALA A 125 10.10 -0.17 -17.40
N ARG A 126 9.67 -0.71 -18.55
CA ARG A 126 8.87 0.05 -19.54
C ARG A 126 7.53 0.50 -18.96
N GLU A 127 6.86 -0.38 -18.21
CA GLU A 127 5.61 -0.06 -17.54
C GLU A 127 5.80 0.93 -16.38
N GLY A 128 6.90 0.81 -15.62
CA GLY A 128 7.27 1.76 -14.57
C GLY A 128 7.61 3.17 -15.09
N ARG A 129 7.86 3.31 -16.40
CA ARG A 129 8.02 4.62 -17.06
C ARG A 129 6.70 5.31 -17.36
N GLN A 130 5.58 4.59 -17.34
CA GLN A 130 4.27 5.20 -17.57
C GLN A 130 3.97 6.23 -16.48
N ARG A 131 3.39 7.37 -16.87
CA ARG A 131 3.01 8.41 -15.91
C ARG A 131 1.67 8.05 -15.29
N GLY A 132 1.65 7.88 -13.97
CA GLY A 132 0.41 7.72 -13.21
C GLY A 132 -0.49 8.94 -13.32
N TRP A 133 -1.77 8.79 -13.03
CA TRP A 133 -2.73 9.90 -13.06
C TRP A 133 -2.30 11.06 -12.14
N TRP A 134 -1.64 10.75 -11.01
CA TRP A 134 -1.14 11.71 -10.05
C TRP A 134 -0.04 12.61 -10.61
N SER A 135 0.69 12.18 -11.65
CA SER A 135 1.71 13.01 -12.29
C SER A 135 1.15 14.28 -12.93
N ARG A 136 -0.17 14.35 -13.15
CA ARG A 136 -0.85 15.57 -13.60
C ARG A 136 -0.94 16.59 -12.46
N TYR A 137 -0.91 16.14 -11.21
CA TYR A 137 -1.18 16.88 -9.97
C TYR A 137 0.10 17.08 -9.13
N ASN A 138 1.28 17.24 -9.73
CA ASN A 138 2.55 17.43 -9.01
C ASN A 138 2.62 18.76 -8.23
N ASP A 139 1.76 19.71 -8.59
CA ASP A 139 1.49 20.96 -7.88
C ASP A 139 0.74 20.72 -6.56
N VAL A 140 -0.10 19.69 -6.51
CA VAL A 140 -0.91 19.32 -5.33
C VAL A 140 -0.19 18.28 -4.47
N PHE A 141 0.35 17.23 -5.09
CA PHE A 141 1.07 16.16 -4.39
C PHE A 141 2.58 16.42 -4.48
N ARG A 142 3.18 16.70 -3.32
CA ARG A 142 4.62 17.02 -3.21
C ARG A 142 5.50 15.76 -3.16
N ASP A 143 4.91 14.58 -3.17
CA ASP A 143 5.58 13.29 -3.00
C ASP A 143 4.99 12.17 -3.86
N GLU A 144 5.50 10.95 -3.67
CA GLU A 144 5.06 9.77 -4.41
C GLU A 144 3.92 9.00 -3.72
N PHE A 145 3.36 9.51 -2.62
CA PHE A 145 2.32 8.83 -1.84
C PHE A 145 1.13 8.39 -2.69
N PRO A 146 0.55 9.20 -3.59
CA PRO A 146 -0.55 8.75 -4.44
C PRO A 146 -0.18 7.57 -5.33
N GLY A 147 1.09 7.49 -5.76
CA GLY A 147 1.61 6.38 -6.52
C GLY A 147 1.72 5.11 -5.69
N PHE A 148 2.20 5.22 -4.45
CA PHE A 148 2.22 4.10 -3.50
C PHE A 148 0.80 3.62 -3.16
N GLU A 149 -0.08 4.55 -2.83
CA GLU A 149 -1.48 4.26 -2.49
C GLU A 149 -2.21 3.59 -3.66
N ALA A 150 -1.97 4.04 -4.89
CA ALA A 150 -2.55 3.43 -6.08
C ALA A 150 -2.11 1.97 -6.32
N GLY A 151 -0.89 1.63 -5.88
CA GLY A 151 -0.34 0.29 -6.00
C GLY A 151 -0.64 -0.62 -4.82
N ALA A 152 -1.25 -0.08 -3.74
CA ALA A 152 -1.55 -0.85 -2.54
C ALA A 152 -2.69 -1.85 -2.79
N SER A 153 -2.60 -3.00 -2.13
CA SER A 153 -3.64 -4.03 -2.09
C SER A 153 -4.48 -3.89 -0.82
N PHE A 154 -3.91 -3.34 0.24
CA PHE A 154 -4.65 -2.87 1.41
C PHE A 154 -4.04 -1.59 1.99
N VAL A 155 -4.88 -0.81 2.65
CA VAL A 155 -4.53 0.43 3.31
C VAL A 155 -5.06 0.38 4.74
N ARG A 156 -4.19 0.59 5.72
CA ARG A 156 -4.54 0.79 7.12
C ARG A 156 -4.22 2.22 7.49
N THR A 157 -5.16 2.97 8.01
CA THR A 157 -4.92 4.37 8.39
C THR A 157 -5.50 4.69 9.74
N PHE A 158 -4.76 5.47 10.51
CA PHE A 158 -5.23 6.10 11.72
C PHE A 158 -5.23 7.60 11.54
N GLN A 159 -6.36 8.24 11.81
CA GLN A 159 -6.51 9.69 11.70
C GLN A 159 -7.13 10.28 12.96
N ASN A 160 -6.44 11.24 13.57
CA ASN A 160 -6.88 11.91 14.80
C ASN A 160 -7.31 13.38 14.60
N THR A 161 -7.07 13.95 13.42
CA THR A 161 -7.33 15.38 13.14
C THR A 161 -8.29 15.59 11.97
N PHE A 162 -8.15 14.80 10.90
CA PHE A 162 -8.97 14.93 9.70
C PHE A 162 -9.63 13.61 9.33
N VAL A 163 -10.73 13.65 8.58
CA VAL A 163 -11.29 12.45 7.97
C VAL A 163 -10.23 11.84 7.02
N PRO A 164 -10.03 10.50 7.01
CA PRO A 164 -9.13 9.84 6.09
C PRO A 164 -9.38 10.27 4.65
N GLY A 165 -8.31 10.59 3.93
CA GLY A 165 -8.39 11.17 2.59
C GLY A 165 -9.23 10.38 1.58
N LEU A 166 -9.25 9.05 1.72
CA LEU A 166 -10.05 8.14 0.89
C LEU A 166 -11.55 8.16 1.22
N LEU A 167 -11.95 8.80 2.32
CA LEU A 167 -13.32 8.89 2.84
C LEU A 167 -13.82 10.35 2.90
N GLN A 168 -13.13 11.30 2.26
CA GLN A 168 -13.53 12.71 2.28
C GLN A 168 -14.56 13.01 1.18
N THR A 169 -15.56 13.81 1.49
CA THR A 169 -16.49 14.36 0.49
C THR A 169 -15.89 15.59 -0.18
N GLN A 170 -16.40 15.96 -1.36
CA GLN A 170 -15.95 17.16 -2.08
C GLN A 170 -15.97 18.43 -1.21
N GLY A 171 -17.09 18.71 -0.54
CA GLY A 171 -17.21 19.89 0.34
C GLY A 171 -16.26 19.84 1.54
N TYR A 172 -15.95 18.65 2.06
CA TYR A 172 -14.94 18.52 3.10
C TYR A 172 -13.51 18.78 2.59
N ILE A 173 -13.18 18.29 1.39
CA ILE A 173 -11.89 18.56 0.75
C ILE A 173 -11.71 20.06 0.54
N GLU A 174 -12.74 20.73 0.02
CA GLU A 174 -12.75 22.18 -0.17
C GLU A 174 -12.53 22.92 1.15
N ALA A 175 -13.29 22.59 2.19
CA ALA A 175 -13.15 23.21 3.51
C ALA A 175 -11.75 23.04 4.12
N VAL A 176 -11.14 21.85 3.99
CA VAL A 176 -9.76 21.60 4.43
C VAL A 176 -8.76 22.40 3.61
N THR A 177 -8.97 22.52 2.30
CA THR A 177 -8.08 23.26 1.39
C THR A 177 -8.08 24.76 1.71
N LEU A 178 -9.26 25.35 1.90
CA LEU A 178 -9.42 26.74 2.32
C LEU A 178 -8.78 26.98 3.70
N THR A 179 -8.94 26.05 4.64
CA THR A 179 -8.33 26.15 5.98
C THR A 179 -6.80 26.10 5.93
N ALA A 180 -6.22 25.46 4.91
CA ALA A 180 -4.78 25.44 4.67
C ALA A 180 -4.23 26.75 4.06
N GLY A 181 -5.09 27.74 3.81
CA GLY A 181 -4.71 29.05 3.27
C GLY A 181 -4.63 29.10 1.74
N ILE A 182 -5.20 28.11 1.05
CA ILE A 182 -5.34 28.11 -0.41
C ILE A 182 -6.73 28.65 -0.74
N ASP A 183 -6.80 29.90 -1.22
CA ASP A 183 -8.05 30.64 -1.44
C ASP A 183 -8.32 30.97 -2.92
N ASP A 184 -7.36 30.76 -3.83
CA ASP A 184 -7.59 30.87 -5.27
C ASP A 184 -8.57 29.76 -5.73
N PRO A 185 -9.72 30.11 -6.33
CA PRO A 185 -10.73 29.13 -6.71
C PRO A 185 -10.22 28.03 -7.65
N ALA A 186 -9.30 28.36 -8.56
CA ALA A 186 -8.76 27.37 -9.49
C ALA A 186 -7.81 26.39 -8.76
N GLU A 187 -6.98 26.87 -7.84
CA GLU A 187 -6.16 26.02 -6.98
C GLU A 187 -7.00 25.15 -6.03
N VAL A 188 -8.10 25.67 -5.49
CA VAL A 188 -9.04 24.89 -4.66
C VAL A 188 -9.67 23.76 -5.47
N GLU A 189 -10.21 24.07 -6.65
CA GLU A 189 -10.79 23.08 -7.56
C GLU A 189 -9.75 22.03 -7.98
N ARG A 190 -8.50 22.44 -8.21
CA ARG A 190 -7.39 21.54 -8.51
C ARG A 190 -7.16 20.52 -7.39
N HIS A 191 -7.13 20.96 -6.14
CA HIS A 191 -6.96 20.10 -4.96
C HIS A 191 -8.13 19.14 -4.76
N VAL A 192 -9.36 19.64 -4.95
CA VAL A 192 -10.59 18.83 -4.91
C VAL A 192 -10.51 17.70 -5.93
N ASN A 193 -10.26 18.02 -7.20
CA ASN A 193 -10.17 17.05 -8.28
C ASN A 193 -9.06 16.01 -8.04
N ALA A 194 -7.91 16.44 -7.52
CA ALA A 194 -6.80 15.55 -7.19
C ALA A 194 -7.19 14.48 -6.16
N ARG A 195 -7.87 14.90 -5.08
CA ARG A 195 -8.28 14.00 -4.00
C ARG A 195 -9.47 13.12 -4.39
N LEU A 196 -10.40 13.62 -5.20
CA LEU A 196 -11.50 12.82 -5.74
C LEU A 196 -10.99 11.74 -6.71
N GLU A 197 -10.00 12.06 -7.55
CA GLU A 197 -9.36 11.06 -8.42
C GLU A 197 -8.70 9.95 -7.58
N ARG A 198 -8.03 10.33 -6.48
CA ARG A 198 -7.39 9.40 -5.53
C ARG A 198 -8.38 8.42 -4.90
N GLN A 199 -9.61 8.87 -4.61
CA GLN A 199 -10.64 8.05 -3.97
C GLN A 199 -11.18 6.93 -4.86
N ARG A 200 -11.00 7.01 -6.19
CA ARG A 200 -11.43 5.96 -7.13
C ARG A 200 -10.80 4.60 -6.85
N LEU A 201 -9.71 4.55 -6.08
CA LEU A 201 -9.08 3.31 -5.62
C LEU A 201 -10.03 2.40 -4.82
N LEU A 202 -11.01 2.96 -4.11
CA LEU A 202 -11.99 2.19 -3.36
C LEU A 202 -13.09 1.57 -4.23
N SER A 203 -13.26 2.06 -5.46
CA SER A 203 -14.33 1.65 -6.37
C SER A 203 -13.82 1.12 -7.72
N ARG A 204 -12.52 0.89 -7.87
CA ARG A 204 -11.96 0.32 -9.10
C ARG A 204 -12.49 -1.10 -9.33
N ALA A 205 -12.78 -1.43 -10.58
CA ALA A 205 -13.39 -2.72 -10.94
C ALA A 205 -12.48 -3.91 -10.63
N GLU A 206 -11.17 -3.76 -10.88
CA GLU A 206 -10.18 -4.80 -10.63
C GLU A 206 -9.53 -4.61 -9.27
N SER A 207 -9.66 -5.62 -8.40
CA SER A 207 -9.01 -5.69 -7.07
C SER A 207 -9.13 -4.38 -6.27
N PRO A 208 -10.35 -3.93 -5.91
CA PRO A 208 -10.53 -2.69 -5.15
C PRO A 208 -9.70 -2.72 -3.87
N VAL A 209 -9.12 -1.56 -3.52
CA VAL A 209 -8.29 -1.46 -2.32
C VAL A 209 -9.12 -1.78 -1.09
N ARG A 210 -8.60 -2.65 -0.22
CA ARG A 210 -9.17 -2.90 1.11
C ARG A 210 -8.71 -1.81 2.07
N LEU A 211 -9.62 -1.02 2.59
CA LEU A 211 -9.34 0.05 3.54
C LEU A 211 -9.76 -0.37 4.95
N GLN A 212 -8.85 -0.25 5.91
CA GLN A 212 -9.14 -0.31 7.34
C GLN A 212 -8.80 1.05 7.94
N ALA A 213 -9.81 1.82 8.31
CA ALA A 213 -9.66 3.16 8.86
C ALA A 213 -10.06 3.17 10.34
N VAL A 214 -9.17 3.65 11.19
CA VAL A 214 -9.47 4.00 12.58
C VAL A 214 -9.46 5.53 12.69
N ILE A 215 -10.55 6.11 13.18
CA ILE A 215 -10.72 7.55 13.32
C ILE A 215 -10.93 7.88 14.80
N ASP A 216 -10.28 8.93 15.30
CA ASP A 216 -10.62 9.50 16.61
C ASP A 216 -11.96 10.27 16.53
N GLU A 217 -12.85 10.08 17.50
CA GLU A 217 -14.15 10.78 17.55
C GLU A 217 -14.05 12.33 17.51
N ASN A 218 -12.92 12.91 17.91
CA ASN A 218 -12.68 14.34 17.78
C ASN A 218 -12.72 14.82 16.33
N VAL A 219 -12.32 13.98 15.37
CA VAL A 219 -12.46 14.26 13.94
C VAL A 219 -13.92 14.51 13.61
N ILE A 220 -14.80 13.63 14.07
CA ILE A 220 -16.24 13.76 13.87
C ILE A 220 -16.77 15.01 14.58
N THR A 221 -16.39 15.22 15.83
CA THR A 221 -16.89 16.37 16.63
C THR A 221 -16.56 17.72 15.98
N ARG A 222 -15.37 17.83 15.37
CA ARG A 222 -14.88 19.05 14.71
C ARG A 222 -15.39 19.27 13.30
N LEU A 223 -16.09 18.30 12.69
CA LEU A 223 -16.66 18.45 11.34
C LEU A 223 -17.59 19.66 11.29
N ARG A 224 -17.21 20.70 10.57
CA ARG A 224 -17.97 21.92 10.30
C ARG A 224 -17.55 22.46 8.92
N PRO A 225 -18.34 23.33 8.26
CA PRO A 225 -19.70 23.82 8.61
C PRO A 225 -20.79 22.72 8.58
N HIS A 226 -22.02 23.06 8.96
CA HIS A 226 -23.13 22.11 9.16
C HIS A 226 -23.47 21.29 7.90
N ASP A 227 -23.57 21.93 6.74
CA ASP A 227 -23.83 21.31 5.45
C ASP A 227 -22.72 20.31 5.05
N VAL A 228 -21.46 20.68 5.25
CA VAL A 228 -20.30 19.79 5.06
C VAL A 228 -20.36 18.63 6.05
N ARG A 229 -20.68 18.89 7.32
CA ARG A 229 -20.80 17.87 8.36
C ARG A 229 -21.86 16.83 8.03
N VAL A 230 -23.07 17.24 7.69
CA VAL A 230 -24.18 16.33 7.35
C VAL A 230 -23.81 15.46 6.15
N THR A 231 -23.24 16.07 5.11
CA THR A 231 -22.82 15.36 3.89
C THR A 231 -21.70 14.36 4.20
N GLN A 232 -20.70 14.78 4.98
CA GLN A 232 -19.58 13.94 5.36
C GLN A 232 -19.99 12.78 6.26
N LEU A 233 -20.89 12.99 7.22
CA LEU A 233 -21.42 11.93 8.09
C LEU A 233 -22.22 10.89 7.30
N LYS A 234 -23.12 11.34 6.40
CA LYS A 234 -23.86 10.43 5.50
C LYS A 234 -22.91 9.58 4.66
N HIS A 235 -21.86 10.20 4.12
CA HIS A 235 -20.86 9.50 3.34
C HIS A 235 -20.08 8.47 4.19
N LEU A 236 -19.68 8.79 5.42
CA LEU A 236 -19.02 7.82 6.30
C LEU A 236 -19.91 6.62 6.65
N VAL A 237 -21.22 6.85 6.87
CA VAL A 237 -22.20 5.77 7.10
C VAL A 237 -22.34 4.87 5.86
N GLU A 238 -22.36 5.45 4.66
CA GLU A 238 -22.39 4.71 3.39
C GLU A 238 -21.11 3.88 3.22
N MET A 239 -19.95 4.51 3.42
CA MET A 239 -18.65 3.85 3.26
C MET A 239 -18.43 2.72 4.27
N ALA A 240 -18.92 2.87 5.51
CA ALA A 240 -18.92 1.81 6.51
C ALA A 240 -19.76 0.58 6.12
N GLY A 241 -20.61 0.68 5.08
CA GLY A 241 -21.39 -0.43 4.52
C GLY A 241 -20.73 -1.15 3.35
N LYS A 242 -19.55 -0.72 2.86
CA LYS A 242 -18.87 -1.35 1.73
C LYS A 242 -18.01 -2.54 2.18
N GLU A 243 -18.03 -3.63 1.40
CA GLU A 243 -17.30 -4.87 1.73
C GLU A 243 -15.78 -4.69 1.84
N ASN A 244 -15.20 -3.74 1.09
CA ASN A 244 -13.78 -3.45 1.10
C ASN A 244 -13.39 -2.32 2.08
N VAL A 245 -14.30 -1.85 2.93
CA VAL A 245 -14.05 -0.75 3.87
C VAL A 245 -14.46 -1.15 5.28
N GLU A 246 -13.47 -1.20 6.16
CA GLU A 246 -13.66 -1.35 7.60
C GLU A 246 -13.40 0.00 8.27
N LEU A 247 -14.45 0.62 8.81
CA LEU A 247 -14.35 1.90 9.50
C LEU A 247 -14.62 1.70 10.99
N ARG A 248 -13.67 2.14 11.82
CA ARG A 248 -13.78 2.11 13.29
C ARG A 248 -13.59 3.50 13.88
N LEU A 249 -14.36 3.80 14.92
CA LEU A 249 -14.25 5.04 15.68
C LEU A 249 -13.70 4.77 17.08
N ILE A 250 -12.68 5.50 17.50
CA ILE A 250 -12.27 5.52 18.91
C ILE A 250 -13.17 6.51 19.65
N PRO A 251 -14.03 6.04 20.56
CA PRO A 251 -14.99 6.91 21.24
C PRO A 251 -14.28 7.79 22.27
N ALA A 252 -14.79 8.98 22.53
CA ALA A 252 -14.19 9.93 23.48
C ALA A 252 -14.06 9.33 24.90
N ILE A 253 -14.95 8.41 25.28
CA ILE A 253 -14.91 7.72 26.58
C ILE A 253 -13.71 6.77 26.73
N ALA A 254 -13.02 6.41 25.65
CA ALA A 254 -11.79 5.62 25.70
C ALA A 254 -10.63 6.40 26.38
N GLY A 255 -10.73 7.73 26.49
CA GLY A 255 -9.69 8.55 27.11
C GLY A 255 -8.39 8.55 26.32
N LEU A 256 -7.25 8.48 27.03
CA LEU A 256 -5.94 8.35 26.39
C LEU A 256 -5.72 6.90 25.94
N TYR A 257 -5.34 6.71 24.69
CA TYR A 257 -5.05 5.39 24.12
C TYR A 257 -3.65 5.32 23.49
N PRO A 258 -3.02 4.13 23.46
CA PRO A 258 -1.73 3.93 22.82
C PRO A 258 -1.78 4.35 21.35
N GLY A 259 -0.89 5.27 20.95
CA GLY A 259 -0.80 5.71 19.56
C GLY A 259 -1.61 6.96 19.20
N ALA A 260 -2.19 7.68 20.15
CA ALA A 260 -2.91 8.94 19.90
C ALA A 260 -2.06 10.08 19.29
N GLY A 261 -0.73 10.02 19.42
CA GLY A 261 0.16 11.15 19.15
C GLY A 261 0.47 11.45 17.68
N GLU A 262 0.12 10.58 16.72
CA GLU A 262 0.52 10.73 15.32
C GLU A 262 -0.41 9.93 14.40
N SER A 263 -0.90 10.57 13.34
CA SER A 263 -1.64 9.92 12.25
C SER A 263 -0.68 9.23 11.28
N PHE A 264 -1.08 8.11 10.72
CA PHE A 264 -0.25 7.37 9.77
C PHE A 264 -1.08 6.62 8.74
N THR A 265 -0.44 6.26 7.63
CA THR A 265 -1.02 5.37 6.62
C THR A 265 -0.05 4.24 6.31
N TYR A 266 -0.46 3.02 6.60
CA TYR A 266 0.24 1.80 6.26
C TYR A 266 -0.32 1.26 4.93
N LEU A 267 0.57 1.10 3.96
CA LEU A 267 0.28 0.59 2.62
C LEU A 267 0.88 -0.79 2.49
N GLY A 268 0.04 -1.77 2.20
CA GLY A 268 0.49 -3.14 2.00
C GLY A 268 0.33 -3.62 0.58
N PHE A 269 1.30 -4.44 0.15
CA PHE A 269 1.42 -4.89 -1.24
C PHE A 269 1.33 -6.41 -1.32
N THR A 270 0.82 -6.92 -2.45
CA THR A 270 0.64 -8.36 -2.66
C THR A 270 1.88 -9.09 -3.16
N ASP A 271 2.82 -8.39 -3.80
CA ASP A 271 4.08 -8.98 -4.27
C ASP A 271 4.99 -9.17 -3.05
N PRO A 272 5.40 -10.42 -2.74
CA PRO A 272 6.29 -10.68 -1.61
C PRO A 272 7.67 -10.02 -1.74
N ALA A 273 8.08 -9.60 -2.95
CA ALA A 273 9.29 -8.82 -3.17
C ALA A 273 9.09 -7.32 -2.89
N GLU A 274 7.84 -6.83 -2.83
CA GLU A 274 7.53 -5.47 -2.42
C GLU A 274 7.35 -5.43 -0.89
N ARG A 275 8.13 -4.58 -0.22
CA ARG A 275 7.92 -4.30 1.20
C ARG A 275 6.77 -3.33 1.37
N ASP A 276 5.95 -3.60 2.37
CA ASP A 276 4.98 -2.66 2.90
C ASP A 276 5.64 -1.34 3.33
N ILE A 277 4.84 -0.29 3.37
CA ILE A 277 5.31 1.07 3.61
C ILE A 277 4.43 1.73 4.66
N VAL A 278 5.04 2.42 5.61
CA VAL A 278 4.32 3.40 6.45
C VAL A 278 4.65 4.80 5.95
N TYR A 279 3.60 5.54 5.64
CA TYR A 279 3.64 6.95 5.31
C TYR A 279 3.28 7.79 6.54
N LEU A 280 4.17 8.73 6.85
CA LEU A 280 4.01 9.74 7.90
C LEU A 280 4.12 11.11 7.24
N GLU A 281 3.17 11.99 7.56
CA GLU A 281 3.11 13.34 7.01
C GLU A 281 3.09 14.36 8.13
N THR A 282 3.87 15.42 7.94
CA THR A 282 3.82 16.64 8.73
C THR A 282 3.53 17.80 7.79
N THR A 283 3.29 18.99 8.34
CA THR A 283 3.02 20.19 7.53
C THR A 283 4.15 20.55 6.56
N ILE A 284 5.40 20.18 6.86
CA ILE A 284 6.57 20.60 6.07
C ILE A 284 7.37 19.45 5.46
N ASP A 285 7.14 18.21 5.89
CA ASP A 285 7.93 17.04 5.50
C ASP A 285 7.11 15.76 5.59
N TYR A 286 7.58 14.72 4.92
CA TYR A 286 6.99 13.39 4.90
C TYR A 286 8.06 12.30 5.02
N ARG A 287 7.65 11.11 5.48
CA ARG A 287 8.55 9.95 5.57
C ARG A 287 7.86 8.70 5.08
N PHE A 288 8.61 7.90 4.31
CA PHE A 288 8.28 6.53 3.97
C PHE A 288 9.18 5.59 4.78
N LEU A 289 8.58 4.79 5.65
CA LEU A 289 9.28 3.79 6.47
C LEU A 289 9.10 2.41 5.83
N GLU A 290 10.20 1.67 5.73
CA GLU A 290 10.25 0.36 5.04
C GLU A 290 11.05 -0.69 5.83
N GLU A 291 11.65 -0.31 6.95
CA GLU A 291 12.45 -1.23 7.76
C GLU A 291 11.56 -2.15 8.59
N LYS A 292 11.94 -3.42 8.70
CA LYS A 292 11.11 -4.47 9.31
C LYS A 292 10.64 -4.10 10.72
N ASP A 293 11.54 -3.54 11.53
CA ASP A 293 11.22 -3.13 12.91
C ASP A 293 10.27 -1.93 12.95
N GLU A 294 10.39 -0.99 12.00
CA GLU A 294 9.48 0.15 11.88
C GLU A 294 8.07 -0.34 11.49
N LEU A 295 7.98 -1.17 10.44
CA LEU A 295 6.72 -1.73 9.96
C LEU A 295 6.01 -2.56 11.04
N ARG A 296 6.76 -3.36 11.80
CA ARG A 296 6.21 -4.14 12.92
C ARG A 296 5.61 -3.23 13.99
N ARG A 297 6.32 -2.17 14.40
CA ARG A 297 5.81 -1.22 15.40
C ARG A 297 4.49 -0.59 14.99
N PHE A 298 4.34 -0.21 13.72
CA PHE A 298 3.09 0.36 13.22
C PHE A 298 1.97 -0.66 13.04
N THR A 299 2.31 -1.92 12.74
CA THR A 299 1.33 -3.03 12.73
C THR A 299 0.78 -3.28 14.13
N ASP A 300 1.66 -3.40 15.13
CA ASP A 300 1.27 -3.57 16.54
C ASP A 300 0.45 -2.36 17.03
N ARG A 301 0.87 -1.15 16.67
CA ARG A 301 0.15 0.10 16.98
C ARG A 301 -1.27 0.11 16.38
N PHE A 302 -1.42 -0.27 15.11
CA PHE A 302 -2.75 -0.36 14.48
C PHE A 302 -3.64 -1.40 15.20
N GLY A 303 -3.06 -2.52 15.63
CA GLY A 303 -3.75 -3.53 16.45
C GLY A 303 -4.33 -2.93 17.74
N HIS A 304 -3.50 -2.24 18.53
CA HIS A 304 -3.97 -1.58 19.77
C HIS A 304 -5.05 -0.52 19.51
N LEU A 305 -4.93 0.25 18.43
CA LEU A 305 -5.95 1.23 18.03
C LEU A 305 -7.29 0.55 17.69
N ALA A 306 -7.24 -0.58 16.98
CA ALA A 306 -8.42 -1.34 16.61
C ALA A 306 -9.10 -2.03 17.83
N GLU A 307 -8.34 -2.38 18.87
CA GLU A 307 -8.84 -2.95 20.12
C GLU A 307 -9.62 -1.95 20.97
N VAL A 308 -9.18 -0.68 21.02
CA VAL A 308 -9.87 0.38 21.77
C VAL A 308 -11.00 1.04 20.99
N ALA A 309 -11.02 0.88 19.67
CA ALA A 309 -12.06 1.40 18.81
C ALA A 309 -13.35 0.58 18.91
N LEU A 310 -14.48 1.23 18.63
CA LEU A 310 -15.76 0.54 18.43
C LEU A 310 -15.65 -0.47 17.28
N SER A 311 -16.46 -1.53 17.34
CA SER A 311 -16.63 -2.44 16.19
C SER A 311 -17.13 -1.67 14.96
N PRO A 312 -16.98 -2.20 13.73
CA PRO A 312 -17.51 -1.56 12.54
C PRO A 312 -19.03 -1.27 12.64
N GLU A 313 -19.81 -2.18 13.21
CA GLU A 313 -21.25 -2.03 13.41
C GLU A 313 -21.56 -0.92 14.42
N ALA A 314 -20.91 -0.96 15.59
CA ALA A 314 -21.08 0.07 16.62
C ALA A 314 -20.59 1.45 16.16
N THR A 315 -19.57 1.49 15.29
CA THR A 315 -19.11 2.72 14.63
C THR A 315 -20.18 3.28 13.71
N ARG A 316 -20.80 2.43 12.88
CA ARG A 316 -21.89 2.85 11.99
C ARG A 316 -23.10 3.37 12.79
N ASP A 317 -23.48 2.69 13.86
CA ASP A 317 -24.55 3.13 14.76
C ASP A 317 -24.22 4.48 15.41
N ARG A 318 -22.98 4.66 15.88
CA ARG A 318 -22.51 5.94 16.44
C ARG A 318 -22.59 7.07 15.42
N LEU A 319 -22.20 6.84 14.16
CA LEU A 319 -22.29 7.84 13.10
C LEU A 319 -23.75 8.19 12.75
N LEU A 320 -24.65 7.20 12.76
CA LEU A 320 -26.10 7.42 12.59
C LEU A 320 -26.68 8.25 13.74
N ASP A 321 -26.25 8.00 14.98
CA ASP A 321 -26.68 8.78 16.14
C ASP A 321 -26.17 10.22 16.09
N GLU A 322 -24.95 10.46 15.61
CA GLU A 322 -24.46 11.82 15.33
C GLU A 322 -25.32 12.51 14.26
N LEU A 323 -25.70 11.81 13.19
CA LEU A 323 -26.54 12.37 12.14
C LEU A 323 -27.95 12.75 12.63
N LYS A 324 -28.53 11.98 13.56
CA LYS A 324 -29.85 12.28 14.17
C LYS A 324 -29.84 13.55 15.02
N LYS A 325 -28.68 14.01 15.48
CA LYS A 325 -28.55 15.24 16.27
C LYS A 325 -28.54 16.49 15.39
N GLU A 326 -28.30 16.35 14.09
CA GLU A 326 -28.26 17.48 13.18
C GLU A 326 -29.68 17.98 12.87
N PRO A 327 -29.92 19.31 12.92
CA PRO A 327 -31.20 19.87 12.52
C PRO A 327 -31.49 19.59 11.03
N ALA A 328 -32.78 19.49 10.71
CA ALA A 328 -33.27 19.24 9.35
C ALA A 328 -32.91 20.35 8.35
#